data_AF-A0A2R4QNV4-F1
#
_entry.id   AF-A0A2R4QNV4-F1
#
_cell.length_a   1.000
_cell.length_b   1.000
_cell.length_c   1.000
_cell.angle_alpha   90.00
_cell.angle_beta   90.00
_cell.angle_gamma   90.00
#
_symmetry.space_group_name_H-M   'P 1'
#
loop_
_entity.id
_entity.type
_entity.pdbx_description
1 polymer ?
#
loop_
_entity_poly.entity_id
_entity_poly.type
_entity_poly.pdbx_seq_one_letter_code
_entity_poly.pdbx_strand_id
1 'polypeptide(L)'
;MVALANEEALAHDEDIMDDVDSDVEESDSEDDSGEEAQAKPSDKAIYNKEAILEKLEDIAWPENVDWMHELTIEHDQGEKVGVNDDLARELAFYTQALDGTRQTFEKLQSMKVRFLRPTDYYAEMVKTDAHMHKIKGRLLSEKKRIEEAEEWRKARESRKKGKEVQAEKKKERAKQKKEQVESVKKWRKQRQHGGFTKGNDDVPDLNFEGEEGFKQSKKKRPGVSPGDRSGGLAKRGKEGKNRRAKDSKFGHGGHKGLKKQNTAETTNDFRSFNQGGESQNKKRKRF
;
A
#
# COMPACT_ATOMS: atom_id res chain seq x y z
N MET A 1 25.52 47.65 2.59
CA MET A 1 26.54 46.66 2.17
C MET A 1 26.91 45.90 3.42
N VAL A 2 26.54 44.63 3.62
CA VAL A 2 26.87 43.46 2.79
C VAL A 2 25.76 42.41 3.00
N ALA A 3 25.29 41.83 1.90
CA ALA A 3 24.38 40.71 1.87
C ALA A 3 25.11 39.44 2.33
N LEU A 4 24.53 38.70 3.27
CA LEU A 4 24.91 37.32 3.55
C LEU A 4 23.88 36.42 2.89
N ALA A 5 24.30 35.80 1.79
CA ALA A 5 23.56 34.80 1.05
C ALA A 5 23.37 33.54 1.92
N ASN A 6 22.11 33.13 2.09
CA ASN A 6 21.77 31.76 2.48
C ASN A 6 21.77 30.92 1.19
N GLU A 7 22.83 30.12 1.00
CA GLU A 7 22.86 29.09 -0.04
C GLU A 7 21.96 27.91 0.36
N GLU A 8 20.85 27.81 -0.35
CA GLU A 8 20.20 26.60 -0.87
C GLU A 8 20.81 25.25 -0.46
N ALA A 9 20.07 24.51 0.38
CA ALA A 9 20.05 23.05 0.34
C ALA A 9 18.79 22.61 -0.42
N LEU A 10 18.86 22.69 -1.75
CA LEU A 10 17.87 22.13 -2.67
C LEU A 10 17.97 20.59 -2.59
N ALA A 11 17.19 20.00 -1.69
CA ALA A 11 17.01 18.55 -1.67
C ALA A 11 16.09 18.18 -2.84
N HIS A 12 16.72 17.65 -3.87
CA HIS A 12 16.16 17.02 -5.06
C HIS A 12 15.15 15.94 -4.66
N ASP A 13 13.88 16.32 -4.56
CA ASP A 13 12.73 15.42 -4.59
C ASP A 13 12.51 15.03 -6.06
N GLU A 14 13.22 14.00 -6.51
CA GLU A 14 12.93 13.36 -7.81
C GLU A 14 12.45 11.93 -7.63
N ASP A 15 11.41 11.65 -8.41
CA ASP A 15 10.88 10.34 -8.80
C ASP A 15 9.98 9.61 -7.79
N ILE A 16 8.83 10.21 -7.49
CA ILE A 16 7.58 9.44 -7.46
C ILE A 16 7.03 9.51 -8.89
N MET A 17 7.47 8.57 -9.74
CA MET A 17 6.75 8.24 -10.96
C MET A 17 5.39 7.70 -10.53
N ASP A 18 4.38 8.55 -10.69
CA ASP A 18 2.98 8.20 -10.69
C ASP A 18 2.77 7.34 -11.94
N ASP A 19 3.05 6.04 -11.81
CA ASP A 19 2.66 5.02 -12.80
C ASP A 19 1.14 4.84 -12.65
N VAL A 20 0.42 5.90 -13.03
CA VAL A 20 -1.00 5.86 -13.30
C VAL A 20 -1.12 4.98 -14.54
N ASP A 21 -1.24 3.69 -14.29
CA ASP A 21 -1.63 2.71 -15.29
C ASP A 21 -2.97 3.17 -15.84
N SER A 22 -2.88 3.90 -16.95
CA SER A 22 -3.98 4.41 -17.76
C SER A 22 -4.59 3.24 -18.54
N ASP A 23 -4.95 2.16 -17.85
CA ASP A 23 -5.91 1.17 -18.32
C ASP A 23 -7.32 1.68 -18.02
N VAL A 24 -7.58 2.92 -18.50
CA VAL A 24 -8.91 3.35 -18.87
C VAL A 24 -9.25 2.51 -20.09
N GLU A 25 -9.80 1.32 -19.85
CA GLU A 25 -10.59 0.67 -20.89
C GLU A 25 -11.65 1.70 -21.29
N GLU A 26 -11.47 2.21 -22.50
CA GLU A 26 -12.40 3.00 -23.29
C GLU A 26 -13.66 2.16 -23.44
N SER A 27 -14.49 2.19 -22.39
CA SER A 27 -15.85 1.71 -22.44
C SER A 27 -16.60 2.72 -23.29
N ASP A 28 -16.61 2.45 -24.59
CA ASP A 28 -17.50 3.04 -25.58
C ASP A 28 -18.95 2.76 -25.16
N SER A 29 -19.45 3.56 -24.22
CA SER A 29 -20.86 3.73 -24.01
C SER A 29 -21.31 4.77 -25.03
N GLU A 30 -21.73 4.29 -26.19
CA GLU A 30 -22.74 5.00 -27.00
C GLU A 30 -23.99 5.14 -26.12
N ASP A 31 -23.96 6.10 -25.20
CA ASP A 31 -25.14 6.65 -24.58
C ASP A 31 -25.75 7.60 -25.60
N ASP A 32 -26.46 7.03 -26.58
CA ASP A 32 -27.54 7.72 -27.30
C ASP A 32 -28.72 7.93 -26.33
N SER A 33 -28.44 8.52 -25.17
CA SER A 33 -29.45 9.24 -24.42
C SER A 33 -29.49 10.60 -25.08
N GLY A 34 -30.46 10.76 -25.99
CA GLY A 34 -30.87 12.07 -26.45
C GLY A 34 -31.25 12.90 -25.23
N GLU A 35 -30.28 13.63 -24.67
CA GLU A 35 -30.55 14.83 -23.90
C GLU A 35 -31.28 15.76 -24.86
N GLU A 36 -32.61 15.62 -24.91
CA GLU A 36 -33.48 16.69 -25.33
C GLU A 36 -33.09 17.88 -24.47
N ALA A 37 -32.24 18.75 -25.04
CA ALA A 37 -31.82 19.98 -24.44
C ALA A 37 -33.09 20.67 -23.92
N GLN A 38 -33.26 20.66 -22.59
CA GLN A 38 -34.44 21.24 -21.97
C GLN A 38 -34.59 22.65 -22.53
N ALA A 39 -35.74 22.91 -23.15
CA ALA A 39 -36.00 24.18 -23.81
C ALA A 39 -35.69 25.29 -22.81
N LYS A 40 -34.70 26.14 -23.15
CA LYS A 40 -34.32 27.27 -22.30
C LYS A 40 -35.61 28.04 -21.99
N PRO A 41 -35.94 28.28 -20.70
CA PRO A 41 -37.15 28.98 -20.35
C PRO A 41 -37.15 30.32 -21.06
N SER A 42 -38.22 30.64 -21.80
CA SER A 42 -38.29 31.90 -22.52
C SER A 42 -38.16 33.05 -21.51
N ASP A 43 -37.39 34.10 -21.86
CA ASP A 43 -37.15 35.28 -21.00
C ASP A 43 -38.43 36.06 -20.61
N LYS A 44 -39.60 35.62 -21.08
CA LYS A 44 -40.93 36.16 -20.76
C LYS A 44 -41.75 35.15 -19.96
N ALA A 45 -41.19 34.56 -18.91
CA ALA A 45 -41.99 33.86 -17.91
C ALA A 45 -42.86 34.87 -17.16
N ILE A 46 -44.07 35.13 -17.67
CA ILE A 46 -45.09 35.90 -16.95
C ILE A 46 -45.53 35.02 -15.78
N TYR A 47 -45.16 35.42 -14.56
CA TYR A 47 -45.53 34.71 -13.33
C TYR A 47 -47.04 34.85 -13.08
N ASN A 48 -47.84 33.99 -13.70
CA ASN A 48 -49.28 33.91 -13.47
C ASN A 48 -49.56 33.05 -12.24
N LYS A 49 -49.57 33.68 -11.07
CA LYS A 49 -49.80 33.00 -9.79
C LYS A 49 -51.18 32.35 -9.69
N GLU A 50 -52.20 32.97 -10.28
CA GLU A 50 -53.59 32.49 -10.22
C GLU A 50 -53.74 31.17 -10.99
N ALA A 51 -53.21 31.10 -12.21
CA ALA A 51 -53.25 29.87 -13.01
C ALA A 51 -52.42 28.73 -12.37
N ILE A 52 -51.32 29.05 -11.68
CA ILE A 52 -50.52 28.03 -10.98
C ILE A 52 -51.31 27.45 -9.80
N LEU A 53 -52.01 28.29 -9.03
CA LEU A 53 -52.84 27.83 -7.91
C LEU A 53 -54.03 27.00 -8.40
N GLU A 54 -54.72 27.43 -9.46
CA GLU A 54 -55.82 26.67 -10.08
C GLU A 54 -55.33 25.28 -10.53
N LYS A 55 -54.17 25.21 -11.17
CA LYS A 55 -53.57 23.92 -11.57
C LYS A 55 -53.10 23.07 -10.39
N LEU A 56 -52.66 23.71 -9.31
CA LEU A 56 -52.28 22.99 -8.10
C LEU A 56 -53.53 22.35 -7.47
N GLU A 57 -54.66 23.05 -7.42
CA GLU A 57 -55.93 22.52 -6.92
C GLU A 57 -56.43 21.34 -7.79
N ASP A 58 -56.25 21.42 -9.12
CA ASP A 58 -56.61 20.33 -10.04
C ASP A 58 -55.79 19.04 -9.83
N ILE A 59 -54.50 19.18 -9.45
CA ILE A 59 -53.53 18.07 -9.39
C ILE A 59 -53.34 17.55 -7.95
N ALA A 60 -53.60 18.39 -6.95
CA ALA A 60 -53.35 18.07 -5.55
C ALA A 60 -54.17 16.87 -5.07
N TRP A 61 -53.54 16.07 -4.21
CA TRP A 61 -54.24 15.01 -3.50
C TRP A 61 -55.23 15.61 -2.50
N PRO A 62 -56.37 14.95 -2.23
CA PRO A 62 -57.30 15.41 -1.21
C PRO A 62 -56.65 15.40 0.19
N GLU A 63 -56.95 16.39 1.02
CA GLU A 63 -56.30 16.60 2.32
C GLU A 63 -56.50 15.46 3.35
N ASN A 64 -57.43 14.53 3.09
CA ASN A 64 -57.81 13.45 4.01
C ASN A 64 -57.26 12.07 3.59
N VAL A 65 -56.09 12.04 2.98
CA VAL A 65 -55.42 10.80 2.57
C VAL A 65 -54.52 10.30 3.70
N ASP A 66 -54.58 9.00 3.99
CA ASP A 66 -53.65 8.39 4.92
C ASP A 66 -52.21 8.59 4.42
N TRP A 67 -51.33 9.02 5.31
CA TRP A 67 -49.91 9.27 4.99
C TRP A 67 -49.20 8.06 4.33
N MET A 68 -49.70 6.83 4.52
CA MET A 68 -49.21 5.62 3.84
C MET A 68 -49.30 5.67 2.31
N HIS A 69 -50.18 6.50 1.75
CA HIS A 69 -50.30 6.69 0.31
C HIS A 69 -49.36 7.78 -0.22
N GLU A 70 -49.02 8.75 0.62
CA GLU A 70 -48.13 9.86 0.26
C GLU A 70 -46.66 9.48 0.45
N LEU A 71 -46.31 8.88 1.60
CA LEU A 71 -44.95 8.51 2.03
C LEU A 71 -43.93 9.66 1.89
N THR A 72 -44.39 10.90 1.94
CA THR A 72 -43.58 12.11 1.86
C THR A 72 -43.26 12.64 3.26
N ILE A 73 -42.06 13.21 3.39
CA ILE A 73 -41.68 14.00 4.57
C ILE A 73 -41.12 15.31 4.08
N GLU A 74 -41.76 16.39 4.53
CA GLU A 74 -41.28 17.74 4.31
C GLU A 74 -40.17 18.03 5.31
N HIS A 75 -39.04 18.53 4.80
CA HIS A 75 -37.91 18.93 5.62
C HIS A 75 -37.71 20.42 5.45
N ASP A 76 -37.72 21.16 6.56
CA ASP A 76 -37.44 22.59 6.55
C ASP A 76 -36.00 22.80 6.09
N GLN A 77 -35.81 23.48 4.96
CA GLN A 77 -34.47 23.75 4.44
C GLN A 77 -33.72 24.63 5.45
N GLY A 78 -32.66 24.07 6.03
CA GLY A 78 -31.80 24.73 7.00
C GLY A 78 -30.85 25.75 6.34
N GLU A 79 -29.57 25.66 6.68
CA GLU A 79 -28.55 26.62 6.24
C GLU A 79 -28.28 26.56 4.74
N LYS A 80 -28.19 27.72 4.09
CA LYS A 80 -27.89 27.82 2.65
C LYS A 80 -26.42 27.43 2.42
N VAL A 81 -26.21 26.23 1.89
CA VAL A 81 -24.88 25.78 1.47
C VAL A 81 -24.46 26.50 0.19
N GLY A 82 -23.17 26.85 0.09
CA GLY A 82 -22.60 27.42 -1.12
C GLY A 82 -22.71 26.47 -2.30
N VAL A 83 -23.33 26.92 -3.40
CA VAL A 83 -23.64 26.08 -4.58
C VAL A 83 -22.39 25.44 -5.20
N ASN A 84 -21.22 26.08 -5.05
CA ASN A 84 -19.96 25.65 -5.66
C ASN A 84 -19.12 24.72 -4.76
N ASP A 85 -19.50 24.53 -3.50
CA ASP A 85 -18.83 23.57 -2.61
C ASP A 85 -19.58 22.23 -2.64
N ASP A 86 -19.09 21.33 -3.48
CA ASP A 86 -19.74 20.04 -3.71
C ASP A 86 -19.72 19.16 -2.45
N LEU A 87 -18.63 19.16 -1.69
CA LEU A 87 -18.53 18.32 -0.48
C LEU A 87 -19.53 18.76 0.59
N ALA A 88 -19.63 20.08 0.83
CA ALA A 88 -20.62 20.61 1.77
C ALA A 88 -22.05 20.36 1.28
N ARG A 89 -22.30 20.45 -0.03
CA ARG A 89 -23.60 20.22 -0.64
C ARG A 89 -24.04 18.77 -0.54
N GLU A 90 -23.16 17.82 -0.86
CA GLU A 90 -23.42 16.39 -0.73
C GLU A 90 -23.66 16.01 0.74
N LEU A 91 -22.92 16.60 1.68
CA LEU A 91 -23.17 16.40 3.11
C LEU A 91 -24.57 16.92 3.51
N ALA A 92 -24.99 18.08 3.01
CA ALA A 92 -26.33 18.59 3.28
C ALA A 92 -27.44 17.67 2.74
N PHE A 93 -27.32 17.20 1.49
CA PHE A 93 -28.26 16.23 0.92
C PHE A 93 -28.30 14.93 1.74
N TYR A 94 -27.14 14.43 2.14
CA TYR A 94 -27.04 13.26 3.01
C TYR A 94 -27.75 13.49 4.36
N THR A 95 -27.52 14.62 5.01
CA THR A 95 -28.16 14.93 6.30
C THR A 95 -29.68 15.07 6.19
N GLN A 96 -30.18 15.71 5.12
CA GLN A 96 -31.60 15.85 4.84
C GLN A 96 -32.27 14.48 4.63
N ALA A 97 -31.65 13.61 3.82
CA ALA A 97 -32.15 12.25 3.59
C ALA A 97 -32.14 11.41 4.86
N LEU A 98 -31.10 11.55 5.69
CA LEU A 98 -30.96 10.83 6.96
C LEU A 98 -32.05 11.25 7.95
N ASP A 99 -32.30 12.55 8.11
CA ASP A 99 -33.32 13.05 9.03
C ASP A 99 -34.73 12.66 8.57
N GLY A 100 -35.04 12.81 7.28
CA GLY A 100 -36.28 12.31 6.70
C GLY A 100 -36.48 10.81 6.94
N THR A 101 -35.41 10.01 6.79
CA THR A 101 -35.49 8.57 7.07
C THR A 101 -35.81 8.28 8.54
N ARG A 102 -35.25 9.04 9.49
CA ARG A 102 -35.54 8.89 10.92
C ARG A 102 -37.00 9.20 11.24
N GLN A 103 -37.51 10.31 10.72
CA GLN A 103 -38.91 10.70 10.91
C GLN A 103 -39.87 9.65 10.31
N THR A 104 -39.55 9.12 9.12
CA THR A 104 -40.32 8.03 8.49
C THR A 104 -40.30 6.77 9.36
N PHE A 105 -39.15 6.44 9.93
CA PHE A 105 -39.01 5.27 10.79
C PHE A 105 -39.91 5.36 12.03
N GLU A 106 -39.95 6.51 12.70
CA GLU A 106 -40.81 6.75 13.86
C GLU A 106 -42.30 6.63 13.51
N LYS A 107 -42.71 7.19 12.36
CA LYS A 107 -44.09 7.07 11.85
C LYS A 107 -44.45 5.61 11.53
N LEU A 108 -43.61 4.90 10.77
CA LEU A 108 -43.85 3.50 10.40
C LEU A 108 -43.87 2.56 11.61
N GLN A 109 -43.02 2.82 12.61
CA GLN A 109 -43.01 2.07 13.86
C GLN A 109 -44.29 2.30 14.66
N SER A 110 -44.80 3.54 14.70
CA SER A 110 -46.07 3.89 15.35
C SER A 110 -47.26 3.18 14.69
N MET A 111 -47.22 3.06 13.36
CA MET A 111 -48.21 2.32 12.56
C MET A 111 -48.04 0.78 12.61
N LYS A 112 -46.97 0.28 13.26
CA LYS A 112 -46.62 -1.15 13.37
C LYS A 112 -46.43 -1.85 12.02
N VAL A 113 -45.96 -1.12 11.01
CA VAL A 113 -45.63 -1.65 9.68
C VAL A 113 -44.20 -2.20 9.68
N ARG A 114 -43.98 -3.34 9.03
CA ARG A 114 -42.62 -3.90 8.84
C ARG A 114 -41.94 -3.19 7.67
N PHE A 115 -40.82 -2.53 7.94
CA PHE A 115 -40.12 -1.74 6.91
C PHE A 115 -38.67 -2.22 6.65
N LEU A 116 -38.07 -3.01 7.54
CA LEU A 116 -36.75 -3.59 7.30
C LEU A 116 -36.85 -4.79 6.34
N ARG A 117 -36.00 -4.79 5.31
CA ARG A 117 -35.83 -5.94 4.42
C ARG A 117 -35.21 -7.12 5.20
N PRO A 118 -35.88 -8.27 5.31
CA PRO A 118 -35.29 -9.47 5.90
C PRO A 118 -34.11 -9.98 5.06
N THR A 119 -33.08 -10.52 5.72
CA THR A 119 -31.89 -11.07 5.03
C THR A 119 -32.19 -12.30 4.18
N ASP A 120 -33.27 -13.02 4.49
CA ASP A 120 -33.71 -14.22 3.78
C ASP A 120 -34.72 -13.92 2.65
N TYR A 121 -35.06 -12.65 2.42
CA TYR A 121 -35.98 -12.25 1.37
C TYR A 121 -35.24 -11.90 0.07
N TYR A 122 -35.11 -12.88 -0.82
CA TYR A 122 -34.50 -12.73 -2.14
C TYR A 122 -35.56 -12.30 -3.17
N ALA A 123 -35.49 -11.05 -3.59
CA ALA A 123 -36.28 -10.45 -4.65
C ALA A 123 -35.35 -9.72 -5.61
N GLU A 124 -35.85 -9.37 -6.79
CA GLU A 124 -35.09 -8.59 -7.76
C GLU A 124 -34.71 -7.23 -7.17
N MET A 125 -33.42 -6.89 -7.25
CA MET A 125 -32.86 -5.64 -6.77
C MET A 125 -32.56 -4.73 -7.97
N VAL A 126 -32.52 -3.41 -7.75
CA VAL A 126 -32.26 -2.42 -8.82
C VAL A 126 -30.96 -2.69 -9.57
N LYS A 127 -29.94 -3.22 -8.88
CA LYS A 127 -28.65 -3.60 -9.48
C LYS A 127 -28.44 -5.11 -9.37
N THR A 128 -27.93 -5.71 -10.43
CA THR A 128 -27.64 -7.14 -10.47
C THR A 128 -26.45 -7.51 -9.57
N ASP A 129 -26.45 -8.74 -9.06
CA ASP A 129 -25.37 -9.25 -8.21
C ASP A 129 -24.02 -9.26 -8.95
N ALA A 130 -24.03 -9.53 -10.25
CA ALA A 130 -22.85 -9.46 -11.10
C ALA A 130 -22.24 -8.05 -11.12
N HIS A 131 -23.07 -7.00 -11.19
CA HIS A 131 -22.61 -5.63 -11.12
C HIS A 131 -22.08 -5.27 -9.72
N MET A 132 -22.77 -5.68 -8.65
CA MET A 132 -22.31 -5.46 -7.27
C MET A 132 -20.99 -6.18 -6.96
N HIS A 133 -20.76 -7.37 -7.54
CA HIS A 133 -19.49 -8.06 -7.44
C HIS A 133 -18.34 -7.28 -8.09
N LYS A 134 -18.58 -6.62 -9.24
CA LYS A 134 -17.59 -5.75 -9.88
C LYS A 134 -17.24 -4.55 -8.99
N ILE A 135 -18.25 -3.88 -8.42
CA ILE A 135 -18.04 -2.75 -7.49
C ILE A 135 -17.22 -3.20 -6.28
N LYS A 136 -17.59 -4.34 -5.68
CA LYS A 136 -16.85 -4.90 -4.54
C LYS A 136 -15.41 -5.25 -4.92
N GLY A 137 -15.19 -5.77 -6.13
CA GLY A 137 -13.85 -6.02 -6.67
C GLY A 137 -12.99 -4.76 -6.70
N ARG A 138 -13.52 -3.66 -7.25
CA ARG A 138 -12.83 -2.35 -7.31
C ARG A 138 -12.54 -1.77 -5.93
N LEU A 139 -13.48 -1.88 -4.99
CA LEU A 139 -13.26 -1.39 -3.62
C LEU A 139 -12.16 -2.18 -2.90
N LEU A 140 -12.10 -3.51 -3.11
CA LEU A 140 -11.04 -4.35 -2.55
C LEU A 140 -9.68 -4.10 -3.21
N SER A 141 -9.62 -3.84 -4.51
CA SER A 141 -8.36 -3.49 -5.18
C SER A 141 -7.83 -2.14 -4.69
N GLU A 142 -8.71 -1.15 -4.54
CA GLU A 142 -8.32 0.18 -4.05
C GLU A 142 -7.81 0.11 -2.60
N LYS A 143 -8.51 -0.64 -1.75
CA LYS A 143 -8.06 -0.88 -0.38
C LYS A 143 -6.68 -1.54 -0.32
N LYS A 144 -6.42 -2.55 -1.15
CA LYS A 144 -5.10 -3.20 -1.24
C LYS A 144 -4.03 -2.22 -1.71
N ARG A 145 -4.32 -1.36 -2.69
CA ARG A 145 -3.38 -0.34 -3.17
C ARG A 145 -2.98 0.63 -2.06
N ILE A 146 -3.95 1.06 -1.25
CA ILE A 146 -3.70 1.93 -0.08
C ILE A 146 -2.87 1.20 0.98
N GLU A 147 -3.24 -0.04 1.34
CA GLU A 147 -2.51 -0.85 2.31
C GLU A 147 -1.07 -1.11 1.88
N GLU A 148 -0.85 -1.46 0.63
CA GLU A 148 0.49 -1.63 0.06
C GLU A 148 1.28 -0.30 0.17
N ALA A 149 0.71 0.83 -0.26
CA ALA A 149 1.38 2.12 -0.17
C ALA A 149 1.75 2.51 1.28
N GLU A 150 0.92 2.17 2.26
CA GLU A 150 1.21 2.34 3.69
C GLU A 150 2.32 1.40 4.17
N GLU A 151 2.30 0.13 3.76
CA GLU A 151 3.35 -0.84 4.06
C GLU A 151 4.69 -0.41 3.46
N TRP A 152 4.69 0.11 2.22
CA TRP A 152 5.87 0.66 1.57
C TRP A 152 6.43 1.87 2.34
N ARG A 153 5.58 2.80 2.78
CA ARG A 153 5.98 3.93 3.63
C ARG A 153 6.59 3.46 4.95
N LYS A 154 5.94 2.52 5.63
CA LYS A 154 6.43 1.91 6.88
C LYS A 154 7.74 1.15 6.69
N ALA A 155 7.90 0.45 5.57
CA ALA A 155 9.14 -0.24 5.21
C ALA A 155 10.30 0.75 4.95
N ARG A 156 10.02 1.90 4.31
CA ARG A 156 11.03 2.96 4.13
C ARG A 156 11.44 3.57 5.46
N GLU A 157 10.48 3.90 6.32
CA GLU A 157 10.77 4.44 7.65
C GLU A 157 11.56 3.48 8.54
N SER A 158 11.16 2.21 8.57
CA SER A 158 11.87 1.18 9.34
C SER A 158 13.28 0.94 8.83
N ARG A 159 13.52 1.03 7.51
CA ARG A 159 14.90 1.00 6.95
C ARG A 159 15.72 2.21 7.38
N LYS A 160 15.15 3.42 7.39
CA LYS A 160 15.83 4.64 7.84
C LYS A 160 16.19 4.55 9.32
N LYS A 161 15.21 4.24 10.18
CA LYS A 161 15.41 4.03 11.62
C LYS A 161 16.39 2.88 11.90
N GLY A 162 16.30 1.79 11.13
CA GLY A 162 17.21 0.65 11.26
C GLY A 162 18.68 1.01 11.00
N LYS A 163 18.95 1.87 10.01
CA LYS A 163 20.32 2.39 9.75
C LYS A 163 20.83 3.25 10.90
N GLU A 164 20.00 4.13 11.43
CA GLU A 164 20.33 4.99 12.57
C GLU A 164 20.61 4.18 13.82
N VAL A 165 19.73 3.24 14.17
CA VAL A 165 19.90 2.32 15.31
C VAL A 165 21.17 1.49 15.16
N GLN A 166 21.50 1.02 13.96
CA GLN A 166 22.76 0.30 13.73
C GLN A 166 23.99 1.19 13.92
N ALA A 167 23.93 2.45 13.48
CA ALA A 167 25.01 3.41 13.68
C ALA A 167 25.18 3.76 15.17
N GLU A 168 24.09 3.98 15.89
CA GLU A 168 24.08 4.25 17.32
C GLU A 168 24.62 3.07 18.12
N LYS A 169 24.15 1.84 17.85
CA LYS A 169 24.69 0.62 18.50
C LYS A 169 26.18 0.42 18.25
N LYS A 170 26.69 0.78 17.06
CA LYS A 170 28.15 0.75 16.80
C LYS A 170 28.90 1.78 17.63
N LYS A 171 28.37 3.01 17.74
CA LYS A 171 28.95 4.06 18.61
C LYS A 171 28.95 3.65 20.07
N GLU A 172 27.83 3.11 20.56
CA GLU A 172 27.67 2.62 21.93
C GLU A 172 28.66 1.48 22.23
N ARG A 173 28.75 0.46 21.36
CA ARG A 173 29.72 -0.63 21.49
C ARG A 173 31.17 -0.12 21.48
N ALA A 174 31.49 0.88 20.66
CA ALA A 174 32.82 1.48 20.65
C ALA A 174 33.11 2.23 21.96
N LYS A 175 32.12 2.94 22.52
CA LYS A 175 32.22 3.61 23.81
C LYS A 175 32.42 2.60 24.95
N GLN A 176 31.59 1.56 25.01
CA GLN A 176 31.73 0.47 25.99
C GLN A 176 33.11 -0.21 25.90
N LYS A 177 33.63 -0.47 24.70
CA LYS A 177 35.00 -1.00 24.53
C LYS A 177 36.08 -0.05 25.04
N LYS A 178 35.94 1.25 24.78
CA LYS A 178 36.89 2.26 25.31
C LYS A 178 36.85 2.29 26.83
N GLU A 179 35.66 2.33 27.43
CA GLU A 179 35.47 2.30 28.89
C GLU A 179 36.06 1.03 29.52
N GLN A 180 35.87 -0.14 28.89
CA GLN A 180 36.49 -1.40 29.32
C GLN A 180 38.02 -1.38 29.19
N VAL A 181 38.58 -0.81 28.12
CA VAL A 181 40.03 -0.68 27.97
C VAL A 181 40.60 0.30 29.01
N GLU A 182 39.88 1.38 29.31
CA GLU A 182 40.27 2.35 30.34
C GLU A 182 40.20 1.76 31.75
N SER A 183 39.18 0.96 32.07
CA SER A 183 39.09 0.26 33.37
C SER A 183 40.24 -0.74 33.53
N VAL A 184 40.57 -1.51 32.49
CA VAL A 184 41.72 -2.43 32.50
C VAL A 184 43.04 -1.66 32.62
N LYS A 185 43.21 -0.52 31.95
CA LYS A 185 44.40 0.34 32.10
C LYS A 185 44.51 0.90 33.51
N LYS A 186 43.41 1.39 34.10
CA LYS A 186 43.36 1.87 35.49
C LYS A 186 43.74 0.75 36.46
N TRP A 187 43.19 -0.45 36.27
CA TRP A 187 43.54 -1.63 37.06
C TRP A 187 45.02 -2.01 36.91
N ARG A 188 45.56 -2.05 35.68
CA ARG A 188 46.99 -2.32 35.42
C ARG A 188 47.88 -1.26 36.08
N LYS A 189 47.49 0.02 36.04
CA LYS A 189 48.23 1.12 36.67
C LYS A 189 48.17 1.05 38.20
N GLN A 190 47.01 0.70 38.78
CA GLN A 190 46.89 0.40 40.21
C GLN A 190 47.77 -0.78 40.63
N ARG A 191 47.82 -1.86 39.83
CA ARG A 191 48.71 -3.01 40.06
C ARG A 191 50.21 -2.66 39.93
N GLN A 192 50.56 -1.62 39.17
CA GLN A 192 51.95 -1.14 39.07
C GLN A 192 52.33 -0.17 40.21
N HIS A 193 51.38 0.60 40.74
CA HIS A 193 51.62 1.51 41.87
C HIS A 193 51.52 0.83 43.25
N GLY A 194 50.72 -0.23 43.38
CA GLY A 194 50.79 -1.14 44.53
C GLY A 194 51.93 -2.13 44.29
N GLY A 195 53.12 -1.86 44.82
CA GLY A 195 54.32 -2.67 44.60
C GLY A 195 54.10 -4.15 44.90
N PHE A 196 53.84 -4.95 43.85
CA PHE A 196 53.76 -6.39 43.95
C PHE A 196 55.18 -6.95 43.91
N THR A 197 55.68 -7.37 45.07
CA THR A 197 56.91 -8.15 45.21
C THR A 197 56.73 -9.50 44.53
N LYS A 198 57.75 -9.89 43.78
CA LYS A 198 57.85 -11.17 43.09
C LYS A 198 58.06 -12.27 44.14
N GLY A 199 57.01 -12.95 44.58
CA GLY A 199 57.13 -14.11 45.46
C GLY A 199 55.79 -14.74 45.87
N ASN A 200 55.60 -15.99 45.43
CA ASN A 200 54.63 -17.02 45.84
C ASN A 200 53.12 -16.82 45.65
N ASP A 201 52.55 -17.72 44.84
CA ASP A 201 51.45 -18.63 45.17
C ASP A 201 50.19 -18.09 45.87
N ASP A 202 49.64 -16.98 45.40
CA ASP A 202 48.22 -16.69 45.63
C ASP A 202 47.59 -16.16 44.35
N VAL A 203 47.03 -17.09 43.57
CA VAL A 203 46.11 -16.83 42.48
C VAL A 203 44.76 -16.52 43.14
N PRO A 204 44.24 -15.27 43.11
CA PRO A 204 42.85 -15.06 43.46
C PRO A 204 42.04 -15.70 42.33
N ASP A 205 41.20 -16.67 42.70
CA ASP A 205 40.23 -17.33 41.85
C ASP A 205 39.27 -16.30 41.22
N LEU A 206 39.68 -15.73 40.08
CA LEU A 206 38.76 -15.09 39.17
C LEU A 206 38.13 -16.18 38.33
N ASN A 207 37.16 -16.83 38.96
CA ASN A 207 36.19 -17.71 38.36
C ASN A 207 35.55 -16.99 37.18
N PHE A 208 36.12 -17.18 35.98
CA PHE A 208 35.54 -16.77 34.73
C PHE A 208 34.48 -17.83 34.41
N GLU A 209 33.31 -17.72 35.06
CA GLU A 209 32.12 -18.43 34.61
C GLU A 209 31.79 -17.93 33.20
N GLY A 210 32.26 -18.71 32.23
CA GLY A 210 32.30 -18.37 30.83
C GLY A 210 33.32 -19.25 30.13
N GLU A 211 33.16 -20.58 30.27
CA GLU A 211 33.80 -21.55 29.38
C GLU A 211 33.57 -21.13 27.92
N GLU A 212 34.59 -20.55 27.30
CA GLU A 212 35.01 -20.85 25.94
C GLU A 212 36.35 -20.16 25.71
N GLY A 213 37.38 -20.70 26.37
CA GLY A 213 38.76 -20.41 26.03
C GLY A 213 38.98 -20.65 24.54
N PHE A 214 39.47 -19.63 23.85
CA PHE A 214 39.82 -19.66 22.43
C PHE A 214 41.01 -20.62 22.20
N LYS A 215 40.74 -21.93 22.24
CA LYS A 215 41.68 -22.96 21.83
C LYS A 215 41.84 -22.83 20.31
N GLN A 216 42.95 -22.26 19.84
CA GLN A 216 43.37 -22.43 18.45
C GLN A 216 43.63 -23.92 18.22
N SER A 217 42.60 -24.63 17.79
CA SER A 217 42.73 -26.02 17.40
C SER A 217 43.54 -26.08 16.10
N LYS A 218 44.77 -26.58 16.17
CA LYS A 218 45.53 -27.05 14.99
C LYS A 218 44.95 -28.37 14.48
N LYS A 219 43.62 -28.49 14.41
CA LYS A 219 42.95 -29.64 13.78
C LYS A 219 42.93 -29.38 12.27
N LYS A 220 43.86 -30.01 11.55
CA LYS A 220 43.74 -30.18 10.09
C LYS A 220 42.37 -30.81 9.82
N ARG A 221 41.49 -30.08 9.14
CA ARG A 221 40.17 -30.60 8.72
C ARG A 221 40.43 -31.66 7.64
N PRO A 222 39.97 -32.92 7.79
CA PRO A 222 40.12 -33.92 6.75
C PRO A 222 39.42 -33.44 5.47
N GLY A 223 40.14 -33.37 4.36
CA GLY A 223 39.57 -33.06 3.03
C GLY A 223 39.75 -31.64 2.50
N VAL A 224 40.62 -30.80 3.09
CA VAL A 224 40.93 -29.46 2.58
C VAL A 224 42.44 -29.32 2.36
N SER A 225 42.86 -29.04 1.12
CA SER A 225 44.28 -28.81 0.79
C SER A 225 44.75 -27.46 1.35
N PRO A 226 46.01 -27.37 1.85
CA PRO A 226 46.58 -26.09 2.28
C PRO A 226 46.58 -25.07 1.12
N GLY A 227 45.75 -24.05 1.20
CA GLY A 227 45.58 -23.02 0.15
C GLY A 227 44.13 -22.82 -0.33
N ASP A 228 43.21 -23.73 0.02
CA ASP A 228 41.81 -23.60 -0.36
C ASP A 228 41.03 -22.67 0.60
N ARG A 229 40.78 -21.44 0.15
CA ARG A 229 39.98 -20.43 0.87
C ARG A 229 38.49 -20.76 0.92
N SER A 230 38.01 -21.78 0.21
CA SER A 230 36.59 -22.15 0.14
C SER A 230 36.15 -23.17 1.19
N GLY A 231 37.07 -23.64 2.05
CA GLY A 231 36.75 -24.47 3.21
C GLY A 231 36.10 -25.82 2.88
N GLY A 232 36.34 -26.37 1.69
CA GLY A 232 35.79 -27.67 1.26
C GLY A 232 34.33 -27.67 0.83
N LEU A 233 33.65 -26.51 0.76
CA LEU A 233 32.26 -26.43 0.28
C LEU A 233 32.12 -26.44 -1.25
N ALA A 234 33.20 -26.14 -1.99
CA ALA A 234 33.14 -26.05 -3.46
C ALA A 234 32.81 -27.39 -4.16
N LYS A 235 33.07 -28.55 -3.51
CA LYS A 235 32.82 -29.88 -4.10
C LYS A 235 31.48 -30.53 -3.71
N ARG A 236 30.69 -29.93 -2.80
CA ARG A 236 29.45 -30.56 -2.27
C ARG A 236 28.14 -29.84 -2.57
N GLY A 237 28.14 -28.85 -3.45
CA GLY A 237 26.92 -28.27 -3.99
C GLY A 237 26.77 -28.63 -5.45
N LYS A 238 25.77 -29.45 -5.81
CA LYS A 238 25.22 -29.43 -7.18
C LYS A 238 25.00 -27.97 -7.53
N GLU A 239 25.72 -27.45 -8.52
CA GLU A 239 25.50 -26.11 -9.04
C GLU A 239 24.00 -25.91 -9.23
N GLY A 240 23.40 -25.02 -8.44
CA GLY A 240 21.98 -24.73 -8.58
C GLY A 240 21.71 -24.35 -10.04
N LYS A 241 20.61 -24.83 -10.62
CA LYS A 241 20.19 -24.50 -11.99
C LYS A 241 20.29 -22.99 -12.27
N ASN A 242 20.05 -22.17 -11.25
CA ASN A 242 20.17 -20.72 -11.28
C ASN A 242 21.61 -20.20 -11.51
N ARG A 243 22.64 -20.89 -11.01
CA ARG A 243 24.04 -20.52 -11.25
C ARG A 243 24.47 -20.86 -12.67
N ARG A 244 24.07 -22.04 -13.19
CA ARG A 244 24.31 -22.38 -14.61
C ARG A 244 23.61 -21.43 -15.57
N ALA A 245 22.35 -21.06 -15.28
CA ALA A 245 21.64 -20.08 -16.09
C ALA A 245 22.33 -18.70 -16.05
N LYS A 246 22.79 -18.24 -14.89
CA LYS A 246 23.54 -16.99 -14.74
C LYS A 246 24.90 -17.05 -15.44
N ASP A 247 25.65 -18.13 -15.28
CA ASP A 247 26.94 -18.31 -15.95
C ASP A 247 26.76 -18.41 -17.48
N SER A 248 25.66 -19.01 -17.97
CA SER A 248 25.35 -19.04 -19.40
C SER A 248 24.95 -17.68 -19.99
N LYS A 249 24.39 -16.79 -19.16
CA LYS A 249 23.92 -15.45 -19.52
C LYS A 249 25.02 -14.39 -19.38
N PHE A 250 25.91 -14.54 -18.39
CA PHE A 250 26.87 -13.52 -17.99
C PHE A 250 28.35 -13.95 -18.08
N GLY A 251 28.62 -15.24 -18.32
CA GLY A 251 29.96 -15.83 -18.23
C GLY A 251 30.32 -16.22 -16.79
N HIS A 252 31.12 -17.28 -16.63
CA HIS A 252 31.61 -17.70 -15.31
C HIS A 252 32.52 -16.60 -14.72
N GLY A 253 32.20 -16.13 -13.51
CA GLY A 253 33.00 -15.08 -12.85
C GLY A 253 32.59 -13.64 -13.17
N GLY A 254 31.44 -13.42 -13.84
CA GLY A 254 30.81 -12.10 -13.85
C GLY A 254 31.52 -11.05 -14.70
N HIS A 255 31.89 -11.38 -15.94
CA HIS A 255 31.71 -10.51 -17.11
C HIS A 255 32.15 -11.21 -18.41
N LYS A 256 31.40 -10.89 -19.48
CA LYS A 256 31.61 -11.18 -20.92
C LYS A 256 31.14 -12.54 -21.45
N GLY A 257 29.84 -12.80 -21.29
CA GLY A 257 29.07 -13.39 -22.40
C GLY A 257 28.55 -12.25 -23.29
N LEU A 258 29.10 -12.06 -24.49
CA LEU A 258 28.71 -11.05 -25.48
C LEU A 258 27.28 -11.25 -26.06
N LYS A 259 26.43 -12.04 -25.39
CA LYS A 259 25.06 -12.38 -25.81
C LYS A 259 24.07 -11.20 -25.73
N LYS A 260 24.52 -10.03 -25.29
CA LYS A 260 23.77 -8.76 -25.29
C LYS A 260 24.39 -7.70 -26.20
N GLN A 261 25.15 -8.11 -27.21
CA GLN A 261 25.53 -7.20 -28.29
C GLN A 261 24.54 -7.35 -29.43
N ASN A 262 24.04 -6.22 -29.93
CA ASN A 262 23.25 -6.18 -31.14
C ASN A 262 24.19 -6.55 -32.30
N THR A 263 24.03 -7.76 -32.83
CA THR A 263 24.66 -8.18 -34.08
C THR A 263 23.83 -7.65 -35.26
N ALA A 264 24.44 -7.43 -36.42
CA ALA A 264 23.73 -6.94 -37.61
C ALA A 264 22.56 -7.85 -38.04
N GLU A 265 22.59 -9.13 -37.65
CA GLU A 265 21.51 -10.10 -37.89
C GLU A 265 20.32 -9.91 -36.93
N THR A 266 20.56 -9.45 -35.69
CA THR A 266 19.51 -9.24 -34.67
C THR A 266 18.76 -7.91 -34.81
N THR A 267 19.25 -6.96 -35.59
CA THR A 267 18.61 -5.64 -35.76
C THR A 267 17.26 -5.68 -36.49
N ASN A 268 16.94 -6.77 -37.21
CA ASN A 268 15.70 -6.93 -37.98
C ASN A 268 14.91 -8.21 -37.64
N ASP A 269 15.19 -8.89 -36.52
CA ASP A 269 14.47 -10.11 -36.15
C ASP A 269 13.26 -9.83 -35.25
N PHE A 270 12.09 -9.65 -35.86
CA PHE A 270 10.81 -9.43 -35.17
C PHE A 270 10.06 -10.72 -34.80
N ARG A 271 10.66 -11.91 -35.01
CA ARG A 271 9.96 -13.20 -34.82
C ARG A 271 9.54 -13.48 -33.38
N SER A 272 10.17 -12.82 -32.40
CA SER A 272 9.86 -12.99 -30.96
C SER A 272 8.71 -12.11 -30.47
N PHE A 273 8.24 -11.14 -31.27
CA PHE A 273 7.17 -10.23 -30.89
C PHE A 273 5.77 -10.85 -31.06
N ASN A 274 5.64 -11.87 -31.91
CA ASN A 274 4.36 -12.54 -32.22
C ASN A 274 4.32 -13.99 -31.72
N GLN A 275 4.39 -14.21 -30.40
CA GLN A 275 3.86 -15.42 -29.77
C GLN A 275 2.62 -15.10 -28.92
N GLY A 276 1.64 -14.43 -29.55
CA GLY A 276 0.24 -14.57 -29.18
C GLY A 276 -0.26 -15.91 -29.71
N GLY A 277 -0.13 -16.96 -28.90
CA GLY A 277 -0.67 -18.29 -29.19
C GLY A 277 -1.49 -18.77 -28.00
N GLU A 278 -2.81 -18.84 -28.18
CA GLU A 278 -3.79 -19.39 -27.25
C GLU A 278 -3.27 -20.62 -26.50
N SER A 279 -3.41 -20.60 -25.17
CA SER A 279 -3.26 -21.80 -24.34
C SER A 279 -4.48 -22.70 -24.52
N GLN A 280 -4.54 -23.41 -25.65
CA GLN A 280 -5.53 -24.47 -25.85
C GLN A 280 -5.33 -25.58 -24.79
N ASN A 281 -6.31 -25.62 -23.89
CA ASN A 281 -6.40 -26.49 -22.74
C ASN A 281 -6.50 -27.96 -23.17
N LYS A 282 -5.36 -28.68 -23.23
CA LYS A 282 -5.29 -30.14 -23.48
C LYS A 282 -5.76 -30.93 -22.25
N LYS A 283 -7.07 -30.92 -21.97
CA LYS A 283 -7.74 -31.92 -21.12
C LYS A 283 -9.16 -32.22 -21.63
N ARG A 284 -9.25 -32.96 -22.74
CA ARG A 284 -10.36 -33.89 -22.98
C ARG A 284 -9.76 -35.26 -23.30
N LYS A 285 -9.62 -36.07 -22.25
CA LYS A 285 -9.39 -37.51 -22.41
C LYS A 285 -10.69 -38.10 -22.95
N ARG A 286 -10.57 -38.87 -24.03
CA ARG A 286 -11.54 -39.90 -24.39
C ARG A 286 -11.44 -41.02 -23.36
N PHE A 287 -12.55 -41.34 -22.72
CA PHE A 287 -13.11 -42.68 -22.52
C PHE A 287 -14.57 -42.49 -22.15
#